data_AF-A0A4Q4M180-F1
#
_entry.id   AF-A0A4Q4M180-F1
#
_cell.length_a   1.000
_cell.length_b   1.000
_cell.length_c   1.000
_cell.angle_alpha   90.00
_cell.angle_beta   90.00
_cell.angle_gamma   90.00
#
_symmetry.space_group_name_H-M   'P 1'
#
loop_
_entity.id
_entity.type
_entity.pdbx_description
1 polymer ?
#
loop_
_entity_poly.entity_id
_entity_poly.type
_entity_poly.pdbx_seq_one_letter_code
_entity_poly.pdbx_strand_id
1 'polypeptide(L)'
;MAEKNKNPTPRDIEAISRDNQLNSPLLRLPAELRNRIYHFTFDTNEVVLGLPGYWDPPDFCSPRATSYPLGLAQACTQCNYEAIPYFWKTTVFRLGYLSEAFKFTNQALLNQIQIIRIGKGDVMLFATRLFQSRYQVRYTALRRVLMWRPDKDTRLLEEVLKREFGMDIEICSCTD
;
A
#
# COMPACT_ATOMS: atom_id res chain seq x y z
N MET A 1 -6.33 -24.99 30.19
CA MET A 1 -6.86 -25.78 29.05
C MET A 1 -7.37 -24.77 28.03
N ALA A 2 -6.73 -24.65 26.88
CA ALA A 2 -7.15 -23.69 25.85
C ALA A 2 -8.34 -24.29 25.10
N GLU A 3 -9.52 -23.68 25.25
CA GLU A 3 -10.67 -23.97 24.38
C GLU A 3 -10.25 -23.70 22.94
N LYS A 4 -10.24 -24.76 22.12
CA LYS A 4 -10.04 -24.65 20.68
C LYS A 4 -11.09 -23.68 20.14
N ASN A 5 -10.66 -22.56 19.57
CA ASN A 5 -11.48 -21.63 18.79
C ASN A 5 -12.28 -22.43 17.76
N LYS A 6 -13.55 -22.73 18.07
CA LYS A 6 -14.50 -23.25 17.09
C LYS A 6 -14.81 -22.11 16.15
N ASN A 7 -14.58 -22.32 14.86
CA ASN A 7 -15.02 -21.38 13.84
C ASN A 7 -16.54 -21.14 14.03
N PRO A 8 -17.00 -19.87 14.01
CA PRO A 8 -18.41 -19.56 14.16
C PRO A 8 -19.22 -20.29 13.09
N THR A 9 -20.39 -20.80 13.47
CA THR A 9 -21.27 -21.45 12.50
C THR A 9 -21.80 -20.40 11.51
N PRO A 10 -22.24 -20.78 10.29
CA PRO A 10 -22.76 -19.81 9.32
C PRO A 10 -23.89 -18.93 9.87
N ARG A 11 -24.74 -19.48 10.76
CA ARG A 11 -25.81 -18.72 11.44
C ARG A 11 -25.27 -17.66 12.39
N ASP A 12 -24.12 -17.91 13.01
CA ASP A 12 -23.46 -16.94 13.89
C ASP A 12 -22.88 -15.78 13.07
N ILE A 13 -22.38 -16.04 11.85
CA ILE A 13 -21.84 -15.01 10.95
C ILE A 13 -22.94 -14.01 10.53
N GLU A 14 -24.14 -14.49 10.20
CA GLU A 14 -25.27 -13.62 9.84
C GLU A 14 -25.76 -12.79 11.03
N ALA A 15 -25.76 -13.36 12.24
CA ALA A 15 -26.11 -12.64 13.45
C ALA A 15 -25.09 -11.53 13.75
N ILE A 16 -23.78 -11.85 13.66
CA ILE A 16 -22.69 -10.88 13.83
C ILE A 16 -22.79 -9.77 12.76
N SER A 17 -23.07 -10.13 11.51
CA SER A 17 -23.22 -9.15 10.42
C SER A 17 -24.37 -8.18 10.68
N ARG A 18 -25.53 -8.69 11.12
CA ARG A 18 -26.68 -7.85 11.50
C ARG A 18 -26.38 -6.95 12.69
N ASP A 19 -25.71 -7.47 13.71
CA ASP A 19 -25.32 -6.69 14.89
C ASP A 19 -24.34 -5.57 14.53
N ASN A 20 -23.32 -5.88 13.73
CA ASN A 20 -22.38 -4.90 13.19
C ASN A 20 -23.09 -3.79 12.40
N GLN A 21 -24.07 -4.15 11.56
CA GLN A 21 -24.87 -3.20 10.79
C GLN A 21 -25.69 -2.27 11.68
N LEU A 22 -26.23 -2.75 12.80
CA LEU A 22 -27.01 -1.92 13.73
C LEU A 22 -26.11 -1.03 14.60
N ASN A 23 -24.99 -1.57 15.08
CA ASN A 23 -24.14 -0.92 16.06
C ASN A 23 -23.05 -0.02 15.46
N SER A 24 -22.67 -0.23 14.19
CA SER A 24 -21.64 0.59 13.53
C SER A 24 -22.27 1.80 12.82
N PRO A 25 -21.93 3.04 13.21
CA PRO A 25 -22.35 4.24 12.48
C PRO A 25 -21.87 4.22 11.02
N LEU A 26 -20.68 3.68 10.76
CA LEU A 26 -20.10 3.59 9.41
C LEU A 26 -20.89 2.62 8.53
N LEU A 27 -21.27 1.45 9.04
CA LEU A 27 -21.96 0.43 8.25
C LEU A 27 -23.41 0.80 7.94
N ARG A 28 -24.04 1.64 8.76
CA ARG A 28 -25.37 2.22 8.50
C ARG A 28 -25.41 3.21 7.33
N LEU A 29 -24.26 3.74 6.91
CA LEU A 29 -24.21 4.65 5.78
C LEU A 29 -24.48 3.90 4.47
N PRO A 30 -25.08 4.54 3.45
CA PRO A 30 -25.10 4.02 2.09
C PRO A 30 -23.69 3.71 1.56
N ALA A 31 -23.60 2.73 0.65
CA ALA A 31 -22.32 2.27 0.12
C ALA A 31 -21.51 3.39 -0.55
N GLU A 32 -22.18 4.35 -1.17
CA GLU A 32 -21.57 5.51 -1.82
C GLU A 32 -20.82 6.39 -0.81
N LEU A 33 -21.37 6.58 0.38
CA LEU A 33 -20.72 7.38 1.44
C LEU A 33 -19.55 6.61 2.04
N ARG A 34 -19.69 5.29 2.27
CA ARG A 34 -18.59 4.45 2.75
C ARG A 34 -17.41 4.47 1.77
N ASN A 35 -17.69 4.33 0.48
CA ASN A 35 -16.71 4.41 -0.60
C ASN A 35 -15.94 5.74 -0.60
N ARG A 36 -16.63 6.87 -0.40
CA ARG A 36 -15.99 8.18 -0.27
C ARG A 36 -15.10 8.26 0.96
N ILE A 37 -15.55 7.73 2.10
CA ILE A 37 -14.76 7.65 3.33
C ILE A 37 -13.48 6.84 3.09
N TYR A 38 -13.58 5.67 2.47
CA TYR A 38 -12.40 4.85 2.13
C TYR A 38 -11.44 5.63 1.24
N HIS A 39 -11.92 6.28 0.18
CA HIS A 39 -11.09 7.11 -0.68
C HIS A 39 -10.31 8.16 0.12
N PHE A 40 -10.99 9.00 0.91
CA PHE A 40 -10.31 10.03 1.71
C PHE A 40 -9.38 9.45 2.78
N THR A 41 -9.76 8.30 3.36
CA THR A 41 -8.93 7.63 4.36
C THR A 41 -7.60 7.22 3.76
N PHE A 42 -7.58 6.68 2.53
CA PHE A 42 -6.36 6.12 1.92
C PHE A 42 -5.56 7.07 1.03
N ASP A 43 -6.20 8.06 0.40
CA ASP A 43 -5.59 8.98 -0.57
C ASP A 43 -4.40 9.80 -0.01
N THR A 44 -4.38 10.04 1.30
CA THR A 44 -3.31 10.81 1.97
C THR A 44 -2.27 9.95 2.67
N ASN A 45 -2.41 8.63 2.63
CA ASN A 45 -1.48 7.75 3.33
C ASN A 45 -0.27 7.41 2.48
N GLU A 46 0.87 7.41 3.16
CA GLU A 46 2.12 6.86 2.66
C GLU A 46 2.48 5.62 3.48
N VAL A 47 2.60 4.48 2.81
CA VAL A 47 3.04 3.22 3.42
C VAL A 47 4.47 2.96 3.00
N VAL A 48 5.37 2.89 3.99
CA VAL A 48 6.76 2.51 3.77
C VAL A 48 6.85 0.99 3.73
N LEU A 49 7.28 0.45 2.60
CA LEU A 49 7.53 -0.99 2.47
C LEU A 49 8.93 -1.30 3.02
N GLY A 50 8.97 -1.89 4.23
CA GLY A 50 10.17 -2.24 4.98
C GLY A 50 10.42 -3.75 5.05
N LEU A 51 11.68 -4.17 5.27
CA LEU A 51 11.99 -5.55 5.63
C LEU A 51 11.58 -5.76 7.10
N PRO A 52 11.02 -6.93 7.43
CA PRO A 52 10.83 -7.31 8.84
C PRO A 52 12.16 -7.19 9.59
N GLY A 53 12.17 -6.48 10.73
CA GLY A 53 13.36 -6.30 11.58
C GLY A 53 14.31 -5.16 11.22
N TYR A 54 14.09 -4.42 10.12
CA TYR A 54 14.90 -3.22 9.82
C TYR A 54 14.45 -1.98 10.59
N TRP A 55 13.22 -2.00 11.12
CA TRP A 55 12.58 -0.90 11.84
C TRP A 55 12.42 -1.16 13.35
N ASP A 56 12.99 -2.25 13.87
CA ASP A 56 13.10 -2.50 15.31
C ASP A 56 14.56 -2.25 15.75
N PRO A 57 14.89 -0.99 16.12
CA PRO A 57 15.22 -0.67 17.52
C PRO A 57 14.68 0.70 18.04
N PRO A 58 14.69 0.97 19.37
CA PRO A 58 13.92 2.04 20.03
C PRO A 58 14.31 3.51 19.73
N ASP A 59 15.43 3.76 19.02
CA ASP A 59 15.96 5.12 18.84
C ASP A 59 15.70 5.72 17.45
N PHE A 60 15.06 4.98 16.55
CA PHE A 60 14.60 5.59 15.30
C PHE A 60 13.32 6.35 15.58
N CYS A 61 13.39 7.69 15.46
CA CYS A 61 12.24 8.57 15.38
C CYS A 61 11.17 7.92 14.51
N SER A 62 10.16 7.32 15.15
CA SER A 62 9.01 6.78 14.45
C SER A 62 8.52 7.91 13.54
N PRO A 63 8.51 7.72 12.20
CA PRO A 63 7.88 8.72 11.34
C PRO A 63 6.50 8.96 11.95
N ARG A 64 6.23 10.24 12.29
CA ARG A 64 5.06 10.68 13.08
C ARG A 64 3.90 9.73 12.85
N ALA A 65 3.51 8.97 13.89
CA ALA A 65 2.52 7.89 13.85
C ALA A 65 1.65 7.96 12.59
N THR A 66 2.11 7.34 11.50
CA THR A 66 1.31 7.29 10.29
C THR A 66 0.13 6.41 10.66
N SER A 67 -1.04 7.02 10.81
CA SER A 67 -2.30 6.36 11.16
C SER A 67 -2.36 5.04 10.42
N TYR A 68 -2.34 3.91 11.14
CA TYR A 68 -2.26 2.58 10.52
C TYR A 68 -3.42 2.44 9.52
N PRO A 69 -3.17 2.58 8.21
CA PRO A 69 -4.25 2.88 7.26
C PRO A 69 -5.18 1.68 7.14
N LEU A 70 -4.63 0.48 7.35
CA LEU A 70 -5.35 -0.78 7.33
C LEU A 70 -6.26 -0.99 8.55
N GLY A 71 -6.20 -0.14 9.58
CA GLY A 71 -7.07 -0.29 10.77
C GLY A 71 -8.55 -0.30 10.39
N LEU A 72 -8.94 0.57 9.44
CA LEU A 72 -10.30 0.59 8.90
C LEU A 72 -10.64 -0.69 8.12
N ALA A 73 -9.72 -1.15 7.26
CA ALA A 73 -9.90 -2.37 6.47
C ALA A 73 -9.88 -3.65 7.32
N GLN A 74 -9.31 -3.61 8.52
CA GLN A 74 -9.21 -4.75 9.43
C GLN A 74 -10.30 -4.77 10.50
N ALA A 75 -11.13 -3.72 10.59
CA ALA A 75 -12.16 -3.61 11.62
C ALA A 75 -13.21 -4.73 11.51
N CYS A 76 -13.66 -5.06 10.30
CA CYS A 76 -14.55 -6.19 10.04
C CYS A 76 -14.42 -6.69 8.60
N THR A 77 -14.97 -7.87 8.32
CA THR A 77 -14.96 -8.49 6.98
C THR A 77 -15.57 -7.60 5.90
N GLN A 78 -16.65 -6.89 6.20
CA GLN A 78 -17.28 -5.99 5.23
C GLN A 78 -16.37 -4.81 4.88
N CYS A 79 -15.84 -4.11 5.88
CA CYS A 79 -14.88 -3.03 5.65
C CYS A 79 -13.65 -3.54 4.92
N ASN A 80 -13.18 -4.76 5.19
CA ASN A 80 -12.08 -5.38 4.48
C ASN A 80 -12.35 -5.44 2.96
N TYR A 81 -13.45 -6.06 2.56
CA TYR A 81 -13.79 -6.22 1.15
C TYR A 81 -14.04 -4.87 0.45
N GLU A 82 -14.68 -3.92 1.13
CA GLU A 82 -14.98 -2.62 0.54
C GLU A 82 -13.77 -1.69 0.47
N ALA A 83 -12.90 -1.70 1.49
CA ALA A 83 -11.82 -0.73 1.66
C ALA A 83 -10.53 -1.14 0.92
N ILE A 84 -10.24 -2.44 0.82
CA ILE A 84 -9.00 -2.96 0.20
C ILE A 84 -8.75 -2.43 -1.21
N PRO A 85 -9.74 -2.39 -2.12
CA PRO A 85 -9.53 -1.85 -3.47
C PRO A 85 -9.07 -0.39 -3.46
N TYR A 86 -9.55 0.42 -2.52
CA TYR A 86 -9.13 1.82 -2.38
C TYR A 86 -7.72 1.90 -1.80
N PHE A 87 -7.41 1.09 -0.78
CA PHE A 87 -6.07 1.02 -0.21
C PHE A 87 -5.01 0.82 -1.29
N TRP A 88 -5.14 -0.20 -2.14
CA TRP A 88 -4.14 -0.46 -3.19
C TRP A 88 -4.12 0.58 -4.32
N LYS A 89 -5.27 1.21 -4.57
CA LYS A 89 -5.45 2.19 -5.64
C LYS A 89 -4.89 3.57 -5.30
N THR A 90 -5.12 4.06 -4.09
CA THR A 90 -4.85 5.47 -3.74
C THR A 90 -3.70 5.64 -2.75
N THR A 91 -3.31 4.60 -2.01
CA THR A 91 -2.18 4.69 -1.08
C THR A 91 -0.86 4.85 -1.85
N VAL A 92 -0.02 5.76 -1.38
CA VAL A 92 1.33 5.94 -1.90
C VAL A 92 2.26 4.93 -1.23
N PHE A 93 2.85 4.03 -2.00
CA PHE A 93 3.82 3.08 -1.46
C PHE A 93 5.23 3.61 -1.60
N ARG A 94 5.84 4.00 -0.48
CA ARG A 94 7.25 4.41 -0.46
C ARG A 94 8.13 3.19 -0.57
N LEU A 95 8.88 3.15 -1.66
CA LEU A 95 9.90 2.14 -1.87
C LEU A 95 11.16 2.60 -1.12
N GLY A 96 11.42 1.99 0.04
CA GLY A 96 12.67 2.21 0.77
C GLY A 96 13.85 1.50 0.10
N TYR A 97 14.91 1.24 0.87
CA TYR A 97 16.16 0.56 0.48
C TYR A 97 16.02 -0.88 -0.09
N LEU A 98 14.85 -1.29 -0.57
CA LEU A 98 14.41 -2.67 -0.51
C LEU A 98 13.78 -3.17 -1.82
N SER A 99 14.65 -3.44 -2.80
CA SER A 99 14.35 -4.48 -3.80
C SER A 99 14.08 -5.85 -3.14
N GLU A 100 14.50 -6.05 -1.90
CA GLU A 100 14.40 -7.32 -1.18
C GLU A 100 13.08 -7.52 -0.42
N ALA A 101 12.41 -6.46 0.02
CA ALA A 101 11.14 -6.60 0.76
C ALA A 101 10.04 -7.23 -0.11
N PHE A 102 10.12 -7.02 -1.42
CA PHE A 102 9.21 -7.62 -2.40
C PHE A 102 9.37 -9.13 -2.55
N LYS A 103 10.47 -9.74 -2.08
CA LYS A 103 10.65 -11.19 -2.12
C LYS A 103 9.58 -11.94 -1.33
N PHE A 104 9.00 -11.29 -0.32
CA PHE A 104 8.03 -11.88 0.58
C PHE A 104 6.59 -11.46 0.29
N THR A 105 6.38 -10.49 -0.61
CA THR A 105 5.05 -10.00 -0.92
C THR A 105 4.42 -10.82 -2.04
N ASN A 106 3.16 -11.22 -1.86
CA ASN A 106 2.41 -11.92 -2.91
C ASN A 106 2.32 -11.05 -4.17
N GLN A 107 2.75 -11.59 -5.32
CA GLN A 107 2.71 -10.92 -6.62
C GLN A 107 1.31 -10.36 -6.97
N ALA A 108 0.24 -11.03 -6.54
CA ALA A 108 -1.13 -10.56 -6.73
C ALA A 108 -1.43 -9.24 -5.98
N LEU A 109 -0.76 -8.97 -4.87
CA LEU A 109 -0.87 -7.70 -4.14
C LEU A 109 -0.06 -6.60 -4.84
N LEU A 110 1.14 -6.94 -5.31
CA LEU A 110 2.01 -6.00 -6.04
C LEU A 110 1.36 -5.53 -7.35
N ASN A 111 0.65 -6.43 -8.02
CA ASN A 111 -0.14 -6.12 -9.20
C ASN A 111 -1.31 -5.16 -8.94
N GLN A 112 -1.67 -4.88 -7.68
CA GLN A 112 -2.73 -3.93 -7.33
C GLN A 112 -2.19 -2.54 -7.00
N ILE A 113 -0.88 -2.40 -6.72
CA ILE A 113 -0.26 -1.11 -6.41
C ILE A 113 -0.33 -0.20 -7.63
N GLN A 114 -0.90 1.00 -7.46
CA GLN A 114 -1.01 1.98 -8.55
C GLN A 114 -0.05 3.15 -8.41
N ILE A 115 0.40 3.47 -7.20
CA ILE A 115 1.22 4.65 -6.91
C ILE A 115 2.42 4.23 -6.05
N ILE A 116 3.63 4.50 -6.55
CA ILE A 116 4.87 4.32 -5.79
C ILE A 116 5.58 5.66 -5.59
N ARG A 117 6.29 5.80 -4.47
CA ARG A 117 7.17 6.94 -4.20
C ARG A 117 8.60 6.49 -4.06
N ILE A 118 9.50 7.15 -4.78
CA ILE A 118 10.95 6.92 -4.72
C ILE A 118 11.56 8.06 -3.90
N GLY A 119 12.18 7.71 -2.77
CA GLY A 119 12.77 8.66 -1.83
C GLY A 119 14.01 9.36 -2.37
N LYS A 120 14.34 10.51 -1.76
CA LYS A 120 15.61 11.21 -1.99
C LYS A 120 16.78 10.31 -1.59
N GLY A 121 17.74 10.11 -2.50
CA GLY A 121 18.91 9.24 -2.29
C GLY A 121 18.70 7.78 -2.73
N ASP A 122 17.45 7.35 -2.91
CA ASP A 122 17.14 5.99 -3.35
C ASP A 122 17.18 5.85 -4.88
N VAL A 123 17.14 6.95 -5.63
CA VAL A 123 17.01 6.96 -7.10
C VAL A 123 18.06 6.10 -7.82
N MET A 124 19.35 6.33 -7.57
CA MET A 124 20.42 5.60 -8.26
C MET A 124 20.50 4.15 -7.80
N LEU A 125 20.35 3.91 -6.50
CA LEU A 125 20.32 2.56 -5.94
C LEU A 125 19.14 1.76 -6.48
N PHE A 126 17.97 2.40 -6.63
CA PHE A 126 16.77 1.82 -7.18
C PHE A 126 16.97 1.44 -8.64
N ALA A 127 17.51 2.33 -9.47
CA ALA A 127 17.84 2.03 -10.86
C ALA A 127 18.81 0.85 -10.96
N THR A 128 19.93 0.88 -10.23
CA THR A 128 20.91 -0.24 -10.23
C THR A 128 20.27 -1.56 -9.80
N ARG A 129 19.38 -1.54 -8.79
CA ARG A 129 18.73 -2.74 -8.29
C ARG A 129 17.64 -3.27 -9.20
N LEU A 130 16.89 -2.41 -9.89
CA LEU A 130 15.96 -2.84 -10.93
C LEU A 130 16.70 -3.65 -12.00
N PHE A 131 17.88 -3.18 -12.42
CA PHE A 131 18.72 -3.92 -13.37
C PHE A 131 19.29 -5.24 -12.83
N GLN A 132 19.64 -5.27 -11.54
CA GLN A 132 20.24 -6.45 -10.90
C GLN A 132 19.21 -7.48 -10.42
N SER A 133 17.95 -7.08 -10.30
CA SER A 133 16.89 -7.93 -9.78
C SER A 133 16.66 -9.11 -10.72
N ARG A 134 17.15 -10.30 -10.34
CA ARG A 134 16.73 -11.57 -10.95
C ARG A 134 15.24 -11.85 -10.81
N TYR A 135 14.53 -11.05 -10.01
CA TYR A 135 13.10 -11.16 -9.78
C TYR A 135 12.39 -10.08 -10.60
N GLN A 136 11.75 -10.49 -11.69
CA GLN A 136 10.83 -9.64 -12.44
C GLN A 136 9.56 -9.42 -11.60
N VAL A 137 9.63 -8.55 -10.61
CA VAL A 137 8.43 -8.07 -9.94
C VAL A 137 7.65 -7.25 -10.96
N ARG A 138 6.50 -7.75 -11.37
CA ARG A 138 5.62 -7.01 -12.28
C ARG A 138 4.70 -6.11 -11.47
N TYR A 139 4.46 -4.90 -11.95
CA TYR A 139 3.45 -4.02 -11.37
C TYR A 139 2.43 -3.69 -12.45
N THR A 140 1.53 -4.63 -12.74
CA THR A 140 0.63 -4.52 -13.88
C THR A 140 -0.39 -3.38 -13.77
N ALA A 141 -0.70 -2.93 -12.55
CA ALA A 141 -1.59 -1.79 -12.31
C ALA A 141 -0.86 -0.49 -12.00
N LEU A 142 0.49 -0.45 -12.06
CA LEU A 142 1.22 0.77 -11.72
C LEU A 142 0.90 1.86 -12.73
N ARG A 143 0.44 3.01 -12.22
CA ARG A 143 0.06 4.17 -13.04
C ARG A 143 0.92 5.37 -12.74
N ARG A 144 1.41 5.53 -11.51
CA ARG A 144 2.11 6.74 -11.07
C ARG A 144 3.39 6.42 -10.31
N VAL A 145 4.47 7.10 -10.67
CA VAL A 145 5.71 7.17 -9.88
C VAL A 145 5.90 8.59 -9.40
N LEU A 146 5.85 8.76 -8.08
CA LEU A 146 6.19 9.99 -7.40
C LEU A 146 7.69 9.98 -7.13
N MET A 147 8.42 10.93 -7.69
CA MET A 147 9.87 11.03 -7.49
C MET A 147 10.23 12.37 -6.88
N TRP A 148 11.16 12.35 -5.93
CA TRP A 148 11.81 13.56 -5.48
C TRP A 148 12.64 14.13 -6.63
N ARG A 149 12.43 15.40 -7.01
CA ARG A 149 13.08 16.02 -8.18
C ARG A 149 14.59 16.13 -7.93
N PRO A 150 15.45 15.36 -8.61
CA PRO A 150 16.88 15.57 -8.51
C PRO A 150 17.28 16.81 -9.31
N ASP A 151 18.25 17.57 -8.81
CA ASP A 151 18.81 18.76 -9.48
C ASP A 151 19.45 18.48 -10.84
N LYS A 152 19.68 17.20 -11.21
CA LYS A 152 20.30 16.80 -12.48
C LYS A 152 19.71 15.50 -13.05
N ASP A 153 19.57 15.51 -14.37
CA ASP A 153 19.30 14.41 -15.32
C ASP A 153 18.32 13.30 -14.88
N THR A 154 17.02 13.64 -14.81
CA THR A 154 15.93 12.65 -14.61
C THR A 154 15.68 11.77 -15.82
N ARG A 155 16.20 12.12 -17.00
CA ARG A 155 15.82 11.46 -18.27
C ARG A 155 16.17 9.98 -18.27
N LEU A 156 17.39 9.64 -17.85
CA LEU A 156 17.83 8.25 -17.76
C LEU A 156 16.91 7.45 -16.83
N LEU A 157 16.55 8.01 -15.68
CA LEU A 157 15.66 7.35 -14.73
C LEU A 157 14.25 7.18 -15.32
N GLU A 158 13.71 8.21 -15.95
CA GLU A 158 12.39 8.13 -16.60
C GLU A 158 12.36 7.05 -17.69
N GLU A 159 13.41 6.94 -18.49
CA GLU A 159 13.56 5.88 -19.50
C GLU A 159 13.61 4.49 -18.87
N VAL A 160 14.35 4.34 -17.75
CA VAL A 160 14.42 3.07 -17.02
C VAL A 160 13.05 2.72 -16.43
N LEU A 161 12.37 3.67 -15.78
CA LEU A 161 11.05 3.44 -15.20
C LEU A 161 10.01 3.07 -16.26
N LYS A 162 10.02 3.74 -17.42
CA LYS A 162 9.13 3.42 -18.54
C LYS A 162 9.44 2.06 -19.17
N ARG A 163 10.72 1.67 -19.22
CA ARG A 163 11.12 0.34 -19.69
C ARG A 163 10.63 -0.76 -18.75
N GLU A 164 10.80 -0.58 -17.45
CA GLU A 164 10.50 -1.61 -16.45
C GLU A 164 9.00 -1.71 -16.12
N PHE A 165 8.30 -0.56 -16.06
CA PHE A 165 6.89 -0.51 -15.64
C PHE A 165 5.91 -0.27 -16.79
N GLY A 166 6.39 0.05 -17.99
CA GLY A 166 5.58 0.34 -19.17
C GLY A 166 5.53 1.83 -19.53
N MET A 167 5.24 2.12 -20.80
CA MET A 167 5.28 3.47 -21.37
C MET A 167 4.17 4.39 -20.85
N ASP A 168 3.06 3.80 -20.37
CA ASP A 168 1.86 4.54 -19.92
C ASP A 168 1.99 5.07 -18.48
N ILE A 169 3.17 4.94 -17.87
CA ILE A 169 3.38 5.39 -16.49
C ILE A 169 3.54 6.91 -16.42
N GLU A 170 2.77 7.52 -15.53
CA GLU A 170 2.86 8.94 -15.21
C GLU A 170 3.97 9.15 -14.17
N ILE A 171 4.95 9.99 -14.49
CA ILE A 171 6.05 10.32 -13.60
C ILE A 171 5.84 11.73 -13.08
N CYS A 172 5.62 11.87 -11.77
CA CYS A 172 5.36 13.15 -11.12
C CYS A 172 6.54 13.52 -10.22
N SER A 173 6.99 14.76 -10.30
CA SER A 173 7.98 15.31 -9.38
C SER A 173 7.30 15.86 -8.12
N CYS A 174 7.76 15.45 -6.94
CA CYS A 174 7.32 16.01 -5.65
C CYS A 174 8.31 17.08 -5.17
N THR A 175 7.76 18.23 -4.76
CA THR A 175 8.45 19.22 -3.92
C THR A 175 7.97 19.02 -2.49
N ASP A 176 8.82 18.50 -1.62
CA ASP A 176 8.52 18.45 -0.18
C ASP A 176 8.61 19.86 0.45
#